data_AF-A0A3D0XC87-F1
#
_entry.id   AF-A0A3D0XC87-F1
#
_cell.length_a   1.000
_cell.length_b   1.000
_cell.length_c   1.000
_cell.angle_alpha   90.00
_cell.angle_beta   90.00
_cell.angle_gamma   90.00
#
_symmetry.space_group_name_H-M   'P 1'
#
loop_
_entity.id
_entity.type
_entity.pdbx_description
1 polymer ?
#
loop_
_entity_poly.entity_id
_entity_poly.type
_entity_poly.pdbx_seq_one_letter_code
_entity_poly.pdbx_strand_id
1 'polypeptide(L)' 'MKKAFGFPDYYGKNLDALWDCLDNYCDWDLCVYVKGLNTLPKEFEEYMQKMIRIFERVHSTTPNILFEIIS' A
#
# COMPACT_ATOMS: atom_id res chain seq x y z
N MET A 1 6.40 -4.46 -4.24
CA MET A 1 5.87 -3.09 -4.10
C MET A 1 6.51 -2.12 -5.09
N LYS A 2 7.79 -1.69 -4.94
CA LYS A 2 8.44 -0.69 -5.82
C LYS A 2 8.08 -0.80 -7.32
N LYS A 3 8.36 -1.94 -7.96
CA LYS A 3 8.09 -2.16 -9.39
C LYS A 3 6.59 -2.18 -9.72
N ALA A 4 5.77 -2.76 -8.86
CA ALA A 4 4.33 -2.88 -9.08
C ALA A 4 3.63 -1.50 -9.02
N PHE A 5 4.12 -0.62 -8.14
CA PHE A 5 3.62 0.74 -7.98
C PHE A 5 4.40 1.77 -8.79
N GLY A 6 5.36 1.40 -9.63
CA GLY A 6 6.16 2.39 -10.38
C GLY A 6 6.93 3.40 -9.51
N PHE A 7 7.28 3.05 -8.27
CA PHE A 7 7.97 3.95 -7.34
C PHE A 7 9.40 4.29 -7.79
N PRO A 8 9.91 5.46 -7.36
CA PRO A 8 11.20 5.97 -7.83
C PRO A 8 12.38 5.16 -7.30
N ASP A 9 13.56 5.40 -7.88
CA ASP A 9 14.72 4.57 -7.58
C ASP A 9 15.18 4.61 -6.13
N TYR A 10 14.99 5.76 -5.50
CA TYR A 10 15.29 6.04 -4.09
C TYR A 10 14.21 5.55 -3.10
N TYR A 11 13.25 4.74 -3.54
CA TYR A 11 12.24 4.15 -2.64
C TYR A 11 12.89 3.38 -1.46
N GLY A 12 12.61 3.83 -0.23
CA GLY A 12 13.26 3.37 1.00
C GLY A 12 12.92 1.95 1.47
N LYS A 13 11.99 1.24 0.80
CA LYS A 13 11.60 -0.16 1.09
C LYS A 13 11.12 -0.41 2.53
N ASN A 14 10.45 0.57 3.12
CA ASN A 14 9.75 0.46 4.41
C ASN A 14 8.33 1.04 4.30
N LEU A 15 7.55 0.94 5.39
CA LEU A 15 6.16 1.39 5.42
C LEU A 15 6.02 2.91 5.37
N ASP A 16 6.96 3.66 5.94
CA ASP A 16 6.95 5.13 5.87
C ASP A 16 7.16 5.59 4.42
N ALA A 17 8.16 5.02 3.74
CA ALA A 17 8.40 5.28 2.32
C ALA A 17 7.25 4.84 1.41
N LEU A 18 6.50 3.78 1.81
CA LEU A 18 5.28 3.37 1.11
C LEU A 18 4.23 4.47 1.20
N TRP A 19 3.96 4.97 2.40
CA TRP A 19 3.01 6.06 2.60
C TRP A 19 3.45 7.32 1.86
N ASP A 20 4.72 7.73 2.00
CA ASP A 20 5.26 8.92 1.33
C ASP A 20 5.07 8.86 -0.19
N CYS A 21 5.37 7.71 -0.81
CA CYS A 21 5.22 7.57 -2.27
C CYS A 21 3.76 7.56 -2.71
N LEU A 22 2.87 6.90 -1.97
CA LEU A 22 1.45 6.87 -2.32
C LEU A 22 0.81 8.26 -2.18
N ASP A 23 1.18 9.03 -1.16
CA ASP A 23 0.58 10.33 -0.84
C ASP A 23 1.19 11.48 -1.66
N ASN A 24 2.48 11.43 -1.98
CA ASN A 24 3.21 12.57 -2.55
C ASN A 24 3.88 12.29 -3.91
N TYR A 25 3.92 11.05 -4.39
CA TYR A 25 4.56 10.69 -5.67
C TYR A 25 3.57 10.12 -6.70
N CYS A 26 2.56 9.37 -6.27
CA CYS A 26 1.55 8.82 -7.16
C CYS A 26 0.54 9.89 -7.63
N ASP A 27 0.80 10.47 -8.79
CA ASP A 27 -0.09 11.44 -9.46
C ASP A 27 -0.96 10.81 -10.57
N TRP A 28 -0.99 9.48 -10.65
CA TRP A 28 -1.82 8.71 -11.59
C TRP A 28 -2.89 7.87 -10.86
N ASP A 29 -3.89 7.41 -11.61
CA ASP A 29 -4.93 6.53 -11.07
C ASP A 29 -4.34 5.15 -10.71
N LEU A 30 -4.47 4.77 -9.44
CA LEU A 30 -3.90 3.55 -8.88
C LEU A 30 -4.96 2.76 -8.12
N CYS A 31 -5.21 1.52 -8.57
CA CYS A 31 -6.04 0.56 -7.85
C CYS A 31 -5.16 -0.49 -7.15
N VAL A 32 -5.34 -0.65 -5.84
CA VAL A 32 -4.60 -1.62 -5.02
C VAL A 32 -5.54 -2.72 -4.56
N TYR A 33 -5.27 -3.95 -5.00
CA TYR A 33 -5.97 -5.15 -4.55
C TYR A 33 -5.06 -5.98 -3.64
N VAL A 34 -5.52 -6.26 -2.42
CA VAL A 34 -4.81 -7.13 -1.48
C VAL A 34 -5.57 -8.44 -1.32
N LYS A 35 -4.88 -9.57 -1.53
CA LYS A 35 -5.45 -10.92 -1.49
C LYS A 35 -4.65 -11.86 -0.60
N GLY A 36 -5.32 -12.90 -0.09
CA GLY A 36 -4.68 -13.99 0.65
C GLY A 36 -4.17 -13.60 2.04
N LEU A 37 -4.72 -12.56 2.65
CA LEU A 37 -4.34 -12.13 4.01
C LEU A 37 -4.46 -13.25 5.05
N ASN A 38 -5.47 -14.11 4.90
CA ASN A 38 -5.73 -15.27 5.73
C ASN A 38 -4.73 -16.44 5.52
N THR A 39 -3.89 -16.37 4.49
CA THR A 39 -2.88 -17.41 4.20
C THR A 39 -1.53 -17.12 4.86
N LEU A 40 -1.36 -15.92 5.43
CA LEU A 40 -0.10 -15.49 5.99
C LEU A 40 0.13 -16.08 7.40
N PRO A 41 1.37 -16.45 7.74
CA PRO A 41 1.74 -16.80 9.11
C PRO A 41 1.42 -15.68 10.10
N LYS A 42 0.98 -16.06 11.30
CA LYS A 42 0.53 -15.11 12.35
C LYS A 42 1.58 -14.06 12.73
N GLU A 43 2.87 -14.40 12.62
CA GLU A 43 3.99 -13.47 12.86
C GLU A 43 3.98 -12.23 11.95
N PHE A 44 3.32 -12.30 10.78
CA PHE A 44 3.19 -11.17 9.86
C PHE A 44 1.93 -10.32 10.11
N GLU A 45 1.01 -10.76 10.97
CA GLU A 45 -0.30 -10.13 11.14
C GLU A 45 -0.19 -8.64 11.51
N GLU A 46 0.68 -8.29 12.46
CA GLU A 46 0.89 -6.90 12.89
C GLU A 46 1.44 -6.03 11.75
N TYR A 47 2.42 -6.56 10.99
CA TYR A 47 3.00 -5.85 9.87
C TYR A 47 1.95 -5.59 8.77
N MET A 48 1.14 -6.60 8.47
CA MET A 48 0.08 -6.50 7.48
C MET A 48 -1.01 -5.52 7.90
N GLN A 49 -1.40 -5.50 9.17
CA GLN A 49 -2.35 -4.51 9.69
C GLN A 49 -1.83 -3.08 9.52
N LYS A 50 -0.54 -2.81 9.78
CA LYS A 50 0.07 -1.49 9.56
C LYS A 50 0.03 -1.09 8.08
N MET A 51 0.34 -2.04 7.19
CA MET A 51 0.30 -1.81 5.75
C MET A 51 -1.12 -1.53 5.23
N ILE A 52 -2.12 -2.27 5.71
CA ILE A 52 -3.53 -2.06 5.36
C ILE A 52 -3.98 -0.66 5.79
N ARG A 53 -3.65 -0.23 7.01
CA ARG A 53 -3.98 1.12 7.49
C ARG A 53 -3.39 2.22 6.62
N ILE A 54 -2.22 2.02 6.03
CA ILE A 54 -1.65 2.96 5.06
C ILE A 54 -2.52 3.04 3.82
N PHE A 55 -2.88 1.90 3.23
CA PHE A 55 -3.74 1.88 2.05
C PHE A 55 -5.14 2.47 2.32
N GLU A 56 -5.77 2.13 3.44
CA GLU A 56 -7.04 2.71 3.87
C GLU A 56 -6.95 4.23 4.02
N ARG A 57 -5.89 4.71 4.68
CA ARG A 57 -5.68 6.14 4.88
C ARG A 57 -5.52 6.87 3.55
N VAL A 58 -4.63 6.40 2.69
CA VAL A 58 -4.38 7.06 1.40
C VAL A 58 -5.63 7.03 0.53
N HIS A 59 -6.35 5.90 0.48
CA HIS A 59 -7.61 5.79 -0.25
C HIS A 59 -8.65 6.82 0.24
N SER A 60 -8.69 7.08 1.55
CA SER A 60 -9.62 8.06 2.13
C SER A 60 -9.26 9.53 1.85
N THR A 61 -7.98 9.83 1.57
CA THR A 61 -7.49 11.21 1.40
C THR A 61 -7.09 11.56 -0.02
N THR A 62 -6.91 10.57 -0.89
CA THR A 62 -6.28 10.71 -2.21
C THR A 62 -7.22 10.13 -3.28
N PRO A 63 -8.03 10.96 -3.96
CA PRO A 63 -9.12 10.48 -4.83
C PRO A 63 -8.70 9.57 -5.98
N ASN A 64 -7.47 9.68 -6.48
CA ASN A 64 -6.92 8.84 -7.55
C ASN A 64 -6.44 7.46 -7.06
N ILE A 65 -6.49 7.18 -5.75
CA ILE A 65 -6.05 5.91 -5.18
C ILE A 65 -7.25 5.13 -4.64
N LEU A 66 -7.48 3.96 -5.21
CA LEU A 66 -8.50 3.01 -4.78
C LEU A 66 -7.85 1.82 -4.06
N PHE A 67 -8.48 1.36 -2.99
CA PHE A 67 -8.01 0.22 -2.21
C PHE A 67 -9.14 -0.76 -1.92
N GLU A 68 -8.91 -2.04 -2.23
CA GLU A 68 -9.84 -3.11 -1.93
C GLU A 68 -9.10 -4.36 -1.40
N ILE A 69 -9.70 -5.02 -0.41
CA ILE A 69 -9.31 -6.35 0.03
C ILE A 69 -10.21 -7.35 -0.66
N ILE A 70 -9.60 -8.28 -1.39
CA ILE A 70 -10.30 -9.37 -2.07
C ILE A 70 -10.00 -10.69 -1.35
N SER A 71 -11.05 -11.49 -1.15
CA SER A 71 -10.96 -12.81 -0.51
C SER A 71 -10.36 -13.85 -1.46
#